data_AF-A0A967PYS3-F1
#
_entry.id   AF-A0A967PYS3-F1
#
_cell.length_a   1.000
_cell.length_b   1.000
_cell.length_c   1.000
_cell.angle_alpha   90.00
_cell.angle_beta   90.00
_cell.angle_gamma   90.00
#
_symmetry.space_group_name_H-M   'P 1'
#
loop_
_entity.id
_entity.type
_entity.pdbx_description
1 polymer ?
#
loop_
_entity_poly.entity_id
_entity_poly.type
_entity_poly.pdbx_seq_one_letter_code
_entity_poly.pdbx_strand_id
1 'polypeptide(L)' 'APLSFEIARFFTGLGVQVLEGYGLTETFAASTANRRNDFRFGTVGKPVKGVEIKLSGDGEVMIKGPTVFKG' A
#
# COMPACT_ATOMS: atom_id res chain seq x y z
N ALA A 1 -8.98 -4.65 4.82
CA ALA A 1 -9.14 -5.88 4.02
C ALA A 1 -8.59 -5.62 2.61
N PRO A 2 -7.92 -6.58 1.97
CA PRO A 2 -7.41 -6.39 0.61
C PRO A 2 -8.54 -6.30 -0.42
N LEU A 3 -8.28 -5.68 -1.58
CA LEU A 3 -9.22 -5.70 -2.70
C LEU A 3 -9.36 -7.14 -3.23
N SER A 4 -10.58 -7.54 -3.59
CA SER A 4 -10.79 -8.82 -4.27
C SER A 4 -10.05 -8.84 -5.61
N PHE A 5 -9.31 -9.92 -5.85
CA PHE A 5 -8.58 -10.12 -7.11
C PHE A 5 -9.51 -10.09 -8.33
N GLU A 6 -10.71 -10.67 -8.22
CA GLU A 6 -11.69 -10.69 -9.30
C GLU A 6 -12.19 -9.29 -9.63
N ILE A 7 -12.45 -8.48 -8.60
CA ILE A 7 -12.87 -7.08 -8.76
C ILE A 7 -11.73 -6.26 -9.42
N ALA A 8 -10.50 -6.42 -8.93
CA ALA A 8 -9.34 -5.74 -9.50
C ALA A 8 -9.14 -6.06 -10.99
N ARG A 9 -9.29 -7.33 -11.36
CA ARG A 9 -9.21 -7.80 -12.75
C ARG A 9 -10.34 -7.25 -13.61
N PHE A 10 -11.57 -7.26 -13.11
CA PHE A 10 -12.74 -6.74 -13.81
C PHE A 10 -12.54 -5.28 -14.21
N PHE A 11 -12.22 -4.40 -13.26
CA PHE A 11 -12.02 -2.98 -13.54
C PHE A 11 -10.83 -2.72 -14.47
N THR A 12 -9.73 -3.46 -14.27
CA THR A 12 -8.57 -3.34 -15.16
C THR A 12 -8.91 -3.75 -16.60
N GLY A 13 -9.74 -4.77 -16.79
CA GLY A 13 -10.25 -5.18 -18.10
C GLY A 13 -11.11 -4.13 -18.80
N LEU A 14 -11.73 -3.22 -18.03
CA LEU A 14 -12.46 -2.05 -18.53
C LEU A 14 -11.56 -0.83 -18.76
N GLY A 15 -10.24 -0.97 -18.62
CA GLY A 15 -9.29 0.15 -18.71
C GLY A 15 -9.23 1.03 -17.47
N VAL A 16 -9.90 0.64 -16.37
CA VAL A 16 -9.88 1.36 -15.08
C VAL A 16 -8.89 0.67 -14.15
N GLN A 17 -7.66 1.19 -14.08
CA GLN A 17 -6.64 0.62 -13.20
C GLN A 17 -6.88 1.06 -11.74
N VAL A 18 -7.14 0.11 -10.85
CA VAL A 18 -7.29 0.35 -9.40
C VAL A 18 -5.94 0.21 -8.72
N LEU A 19 -5.45 1.28 -8.09
CA LEU A 19 -4.18 1.29 -7.38
C LEU A 19 -4.42 1.09 -5.88
N GLU A 20 -4.08 -0.10 -5.38
CA GLU A 20 -4.16 -0.41 -3.94
C GLU A 20 -3.01 0.23 -3.16
N GLY A 21 -3.30 0.64 -1.93
CA GLY A 21 -2.31 1.10 -0.96
C GLY A 21 -2.67 0.64 0.45
N TYR A 22 -1.65 0.57 1.31
CA TYR A 22 -1.80 0.21 2.72
C TYR A 22 -1.33 1.34 3.61
N GLY A 23 -2.10 1.60 4.66
CA GLY A 23 -1.82 2.60 5.66
C GLY A 23 -2.75 2.45 6.86
N LEU A 24 -2.42 3.16 7.92
CA LEU A 24 -3.13 3.20 9.18
C LEU A 24 -3.52 4.64 9.47
N THR A 25 -4.44 4.85 10.42
CA THR A 25 -4.76 6.21 10.89
C THR A 25 -3.50 6.87 11.46
N GLU A 26 -2.73 6.10 12.22
CA GLU A 26 -1.48 6.45 12.91
C GLU A 26 -0.33 6.77 11.95
N THR A 27 -0.47 6.47 10.66
CA THR A 27 0.55 6.77 9.62
C THR A 27 0.10 7.84 8.64
N PHE A 28 -0.96 8.58 8.95
CA PHE A 28 -1.54 9.63 8.09
C PHE A 28 -1.79 9.16 6.65
N ALA A 29 -2.81 8.32 6.47
CA ALA A 29 -3.16 7.67 5.20
C ALA A 29 -2.10 6.64 4.74
N ALA A 30 -1.85 6.56 3.42
CA ALA A 30 -1.10 5.46 2.82
C ALA A 30 0.41 5.51 3.14
N SER A 31 0.93 4.44 3.71
CA SER A 31 2.36 4.18 3.90
C SER A 31 3.00 3.50 2.67
N THR A 32 2.20 2.72 1.93
CA THR A 32 2.60 2.08 0.67
C THR A 32 1.50 2.28 -0.37
N ALA A 33 1.88 2.33 -1.64
CA ALA A 33 0.92 2.36 -2.74
C ALA A 33 1.49 1.73 -4.02
N ASN A 34 0.62 1.07 -4.77
CA ASN A 34 0.89 0.78 -6.18
C ASN A 34 1.00 2.07 -6.99
N ARG A 35 1.82 2.03 -8.03
CA ARG A 35 2.00 3.16 -8.95
C ARG A 35 1.57 2.73 -10.34
N ARG A 36 1.04 3.68 -11.13
CA ARG A 36 0.55 3.43 -12.49
C ARG A 36 1.54 2.65 -13.37
N ASN A 37 2.83 2.97 -13.26
CA ASN A 37 3.90 2.37 -14.07
C ASN A 37 4.66 1.23 -13.36
N ASP A 38 4.24 0.82 -12.17
CA ASP A 38 4.91 -0.19 -11.32
C ASP A 38 3.84 -0.86 -10.44
N PHE A 39 2.80 -1.36 -11.10
CA PHE A 39 1.62 -1.96 -10.50
C PHE A 39 1.71 -3.48 -10.52
N ARG A 40 1.32 -4.13 -9.41
CA ARG A 40 1.17 -5.59 -9.34
C ARG A 40 -0.09 -5.96 -8.57
N PHE A 41 -0.96 -6.77 -9.18
CA PHE A 41 -2.17 -7.30 -8.55
C PHE A 41 -1.86 -8.03 -7.23
N GLY A 42 -2.77 -7.89 -6.26
CA GLY A 42 -2.65 -8.56 -4.96
C GLY A 42 -1.55 -7.99 -4.07
N THR A 43 -1.09 -6.77 -4.34
CA THR A 43 -0.11 -6.08 -3.52
C THR A 43 -0.54 -4.67 -3.21
N VAL A 44 0.05 -4.10 -2.16
CA VAL A 44 -0.17 -2.70 -1.75
C VAL A 44 0.94 -1.77 -2.27
N GLY A 45 1.78 -2.28 -3.17
CA GLY A 45 2.88 -1.58 -3.81
C GLY A 45 4.07 -1.31 -2.89
N LYS A 46 4.77 -0.20 -3.17
CA LYS A 46 6.04 0.17 -2.53
C LYS A 46 5.83 1.33 -1.55
N PRO A 47 6.78 1.56 -0.61
CA PRO A 47 6.71 2.71 0.28
C PRO A 47 6.53 4.03 -0.48
N VAL A 48 5.69 4.91 0.05
CA VAL A 48 5.56 6.28 -0.46
C VAL A 48 6.81 7.10 -0.13
N LYS A 49 7.00 8.25 -0.78
CA LYS A 49 8.20 9.06 -0.60
C LYS A 49 8.35 9.47 0.88
N GLY A 50 9.52 9.20 1.45
CA GLY A 50 9.84 9.53 2.84
C GLY A 50 9.37 8.50 3.88
N VAL A 51 8.75 7.41 3.46
CA VAL A 51 8.38 6.29 4.34
C VAL A 51 9.33 5.13 4.14
N GLU A 52 9.79 4.55 5.25
CA GLU A 52 10.57 3.33 5.34
C GLU A 52 9.70 2.22 5.92
N ILE A 53 9.78 1.03 5.33
CA ILE A 53 9.09 -0.18 5.78
C ILE A 53 10.12 -1.25 6.10
N LYS A 54 9.96 -1.91 7.25
CA LYS A 54 10.80 -3.03 7.67
C LYS A 54 9.93 -4.11 8.31
N LEU A 55 10.32 -5.38 8.21
CA LEU A 55 9.75 -6.44 9.02
C LEU A 55 10.57 -6.63 10.30
N SER A 56 9.90 -6.74 11.44
CA SER A 56 10.49 -7.19 12.70
C SER A 56 10.93 -8.67 12.60
N GLY A 57 11.56 -9.19 13.67
CA GLY A 57 12.02 -10.58 13.71
C GLY A 57 10.90 -11.62 13.66
N ASP A 58 9.70 -11.25 14.06
CA ASP A 58 8.47 -12.06 14.02
C ASP A 58 7.56 -11.75 12.83
N GLY A 59 7.96 -10.82 11.95
CA GLY A 59 7.25 -10.52 10.71
C GLY A 59 6.21 -9.41 10.79
N GLU A 60 6.12 -8.69 11.91
CA GLU A 60 5.32 -7.47 12.03
C GLU A 60 5.84 -6.35 11.13
N VAL A 61 4.92 -5.57 10.55
CA VAL A 61 5.24 -4.44 9.67
C VAL A 61 5.58 -3.20 10.51
N MET A 62 6.85 -2.80 10.46
CA MET A 62 7.35 -1.58 11.07
C MET A 62 7.38 -0.43 10.05
N ILE A 63 6.89 0.73 10.46
CA ILE A 63 6.76 1.92 9.59
C ILE A 63 7.49 3.09 10.24
N LYS A 64 8.32 3.78 9.47
CA LYS A 64 9.02 5.00 9.90
C LYS A 64 8.90 6.07 8.82
N GLY A 65 8.61 7.31 9.21
CA GLY A 65 8.55 8.42 8.28
C GLY A 65 7.89 9.65 8.89
N PRO A 66 7.81 10.76 8.13
CA PRO A 66 7.19 12.00 8.59
C PRO A 66 5.67 11.88 8.76
N THR A 67 5.06 10.80 8.25
CA THR A 67 3.62 10.55 8.30
C THR A 67 3.20 9.82 9.59
N VAL A 68 4.16 9.28 10.36
CA VAL A 68 3.89 8.57 11.62
C VAL A 68 3.54 9.58 12.71
N PHE A 69 2.44 9.33 13.43
CA PHE A 69 1.99 10.16 14.54
C PHE A 69 3.02 10.17 15.66
N LYS A 70 3.01 11.23 16.47
CA LYS A 70 3.93 11.37 17.61
C LYS A 70 3.45 10.64 18.89
N GLY A 71 2.24 10.07 18.86
CA GLY A 71 1.53 9.57 20.05
C GLY A 71 0.48 10.55 20.53
#